data_AF-A0A1Z9X7W0-F1
#
_entry.id   AF-A0A1Z9X7W0-F1
#
_cell.length_a   1.000
_cell.length_b   1.000
_cell.length_c   1.000
_cell.angle_alpha   90.00
_cell.angle_beta   90.00
_cell.angle_gamma   90.00
#
_symmetry.space_group_name_H-M   'P 1'
#
loop_
_entity.id
_entity.type
_entity.pdbx_description
1 polymer ?
#
loop_
_entity_poly.entity_id
_entity_poly.type
_entity_poly.pdbx_seq_one_letter_code
_entity_poly.pdbx_strand_id
1 'polypeptide(L)'
;MPTDAQVLIGKVLQIKDKLYAKRHSIPTDLQKEWNALDRKTACFESDALFHTAVKGKQMNKKINYSGSVEELSQLVSRLKTLNKKVNITHVHH
;
A
#
# COMPACT_ATOMS: atom_id res chain seq x y z
N MET A 1 2.76 12.80 18.00
CA MET A 1 2.10 11.48 17.87
C MET A 1 1.78 11.28 16.39
N PRO A 2 2.22 10.19 15.74
CA PRO A 2 1.77 9.89 14.39
C PRO A 2 0.25 9.68 14.42
N THR A 3 -0.47 10.32 13.51
CA THR A 3 -1.93 10.17 13.41
C THR A 3 -2.26 8.74 12.96
N ASP A 4 -3.35 8.14 13.43
CA ASP A 4 -3.79 6.79 13.05
C ASP A 4 -3.77 6.56 11.52
N ALA A 5 -4.15 7.58 10.75
CA ALA A 5 -4.05 7.59 9.30
C ALA A 5 -2.61 7.37 8.79
N GLN A 6 -1.60 8.05 9.35
CA GLN A 6 -0.20 7.89 8.97
C GLN A 6 0.31 6.48 9.28
N VAL A 7 -0.09 5.91 10.43
CA VAL A 7 0.27 4.54 10.81
C VAL A 7 -0.34 3.54 9.83
N LEU A 8 -1.61 3.73 9.44
CA LEU A 8 -2.28 2.86 8.48
C LEU A 8 -1.67 2.98 7.08
N ILE A 9 -1.35 4.20 6.62
CA ILE A 9 -0.68 4.41 5.33
C ILE A 9 0.69 3.73 5.32
N GLY A 10 1.47 3.85 6.40
CA GLY A 10 2.72 3.12 6.54
C GLY A 10 2.55 1.60 6.46
N LYS A 11 1.46 1.05 7.02
CA LYS A 11 1.13 -0.39 6.90
C LYS A 11 0.73 -0.77 5.48
N VAL A 12 -0.06 0.06 4.78
CA VAL A 12 -0.42 -0.13 3.36
C VAL A 12 0.85 -0.27 2.52
N LEU A 13 1.78 0.69 2.65
CA LEU A 13 3.03 0.70 1.90
C LEU A 13 3.89 -0.53 2.21
N GLN A 14 4.01 -0.93 3.48
CA GLN A 14 4.77 -2.12 3.86
C GLN A 14 4.19 -3.42 3.26
N ILE A 15 2.87 -3.58 3.24
CA ILE A 15 2.25 -4.80 2.67
C ILE A 15 2.35 -4.79 1.14
N LYS A 16 2.16 -3.62 0.53
CA LYS A 16 2.36 -3.43 -0.91
C LYS A 16 3.78 -3.78 -1.33
N ASP A 17 4.79 -3.28 -0.63
CA ASP A 17 6.20 -3.55 -0.93
C ASP A 17 6.50 -5.06 -0.90
N LYS A 18 6.00 -5.77 0.12
CA LYS A 18 6.09 -7.24 0.19
C LYS A 18 5.41 -7.96 -0.96
N LEU A 19 4.23 -7.50 -1.37
CA LEU A 19 3.51 -8.06 -2.52
C LEU A 19 4.23 -7.76 -3.83
N TYR A 20 4.81 -6.57 -3.98
CA TYR A 20 5.59 -6.16 -5.15
C TYR A 20 6.86 -7.01 -5.29
N ALA A 21 7.57 -7.26 -4.18
CA ALA A 21 8.70 -8.18 -4.15
C ALA A 21 8.32 -9.59 -4.64
N LYS A 22 7.10 -10.03 -4.34
CA LYS A 22 6.53 -11.32 -4.76
C LYS A 22 5.64 -11.22 -6.00
N ARG A 23 5.69 -10.13 -6.78
CA ARG A 23 4.75 -9.90 -7.91
C ARG A 23 4.76 -11.02 -8.95
N HIS A 24 5.90 -11.68 -9.11
CA HIS A 24 6.11 -12.81 -10.02
C HIS A 24 5.46 -14.10 -9.50
N SER A 25 5.16 -14.18 -8.20
CA SER A 25 4.48 -15.29 -7.54
C SER A 25 2.99 -15.02 -7.29
N ILE A 26 2.45 -13.87 -7.72
CA ILE A 26 1.03 -13.58 -7.59
C ILE A 26 0.29 -14.35 -8.69
N PRO A 27 -0.61 -15.29 -8.35
CA PRO A 27 -1.40 -16.02 -9.35
C PRO A 27 -2.30 -15.06 -10.14
N THR A 28 -2.58 -15.38 -11.39
CA THR A 28 -3.35 -14.54 -12.32
C THR A 28 -4.74 -14.18 -11.78
N ASP A 29 -5.34 -15.05 -10.97
CA ASP A 29 -6.61 -14.83 -10.27
C ASP A 29 -6.56 -13.64 -9.31
N LEU A 30 -5.45 -13.53 -8.56
CA LEU A 30 -5.20 -12.46 -7.59
C LEU A 30 -4.56 -11.22 -8.21
N GLN A 31 -4.03 -11.32 -9.42
CA GLN A 31 -3.35 -10.23 -10.11
C GLN A 31 -4.30 -9.09 -10.49
N LYS A 32 -5.58 -9.39 -10.78
CA LYS A 32 -6.62 -8.37 -10.98
C LYS A 32 -6.88 -7.57 -9.69
N GLU A 33 -7.00 -8.27 -8.56
CA GLU A 33 -7.21 -7.64 -7.25
C GLU A 33 -5.97 -6.83 -6.81
N TRP A 34 -4.77 -7.37 -7.05
CA TRP A 34 -3.51 -6.68 -6.85
C TRP A 34 -3.44 -5.37 -7.65
N ASN A 35 -3.69 -5.40 -8.96
CA ASN A 35 -3.64 -4.20 -9.81
C ASN A 35 -4.67 -3.14 -9.38
N ALA A 36 -5.86 -3.57 -8.93
CA ALA A 36 -6.87 -2.65 -8.42
C ALA A 36 -6.42 -1.99 -7.10
N LEU A 37 -5.83 -2.76 -6.19
CA LEU A 37 -5.29 -2.25 -4.92
C LEU A 37 -4.04 -1.38 -5.15
N ASP A 38 -3.18 -1.75 -6.08
CA ASP A 38 -2.01 -0.98 -6.49
C ASP A 38 -2.41 0.42 -6.98
N ARG A 39 -3.37 0.50 -7.91
CA ARG A 39 -3.92 1.79 -8.37
C ARG A 39 -4.54 2.63 -7.25
N LYS A 40 -5.27 2.00 -6.33
CA LYS A 40 -5.85 2.71 -5.17
C LYS A 40 -4.79 3.21 -4.20
N THR A 41 -3.67 2.51 -4.10
CA THR A 41 -2.61 2.82 -3.14
C THR A 41 -1.47 3.64 -3.73
N ALA A 42 -1.46 3.86 -5.05
CA ALA A 42 -0.55 4.77 -5.74
C ALA A 42 -0.64 6.21 -5.21
N CYS A 43 -1.80 6.62 -4.67
CA CYS A 43 -1.96 7.92 -4.01
C CYS A 43 -1.10 8.05 -2.73
N PHE A 44 -0.72 6.93 -2.11
CA PHE A 44 0.15 6.89 -0.94
C PHE A 44 1.64 6.75 -1.31
N GLU A 45 1.96 6.41 -2.55
CA GLU A 45 3.34 6.22 -2.96
C GLU A 45 4.09 7.52 -2.99
N SER A 46 5.26 7.46 -2.36
CA SER A 46 6.14 8.60 -2.16
C SER A 46 6.63 9.22 -3.46
N ASP A 47 6.44 8.64 -4.64
CA ASP A 47 6.96 9.19 -5.91
C ASP A 47 6.27 10.51 -6.31
N ALA A 48 4.96 10.64 -6.04
CA ALA A 48 4.23 11.91 -6.16
C ALA A 48 4.68 12.94 -5.09
N LEU A 49 5.09 12.46 -3.91
CA LEU A 49 5.60 13.28 -2.81
C LEU A 49 7.08 13.69 -3.04
N PHE A 50 7.90 12.82 -3.62
CA PHE A 50 9.33 13.01 -3.90
C PHE A 50 9.55 13.95 -5.08
N HIS A 51 8.74 13.88 -6.13
CA HIS A 51 8.77 14.87 -7.21
C HIS A 51 8.43 16.28 -6.73
N THR A 52 7.67 16.39 -5.63
CA THR A 52 7.36 17.68 -4.97
C THR A 52 8.38 18.04 -3.88
N ALA A 53 9.29 17.13 -3.52
CA ALA A 53 10.32 17.32 -2.49
C ALA A 53 11.51 18.08 -3.07
N VAL A 54 11.39 19.40 -3.14
CA VAL A 54 12.52 20.29 -3.46
C VAL A 54 13.58 20.17 -2.35
N LYS A 55 14.82 19.90 -2.74
CA LYS A 55 16.00 19.77 -1.86
C LYS A 55 16.11 21.01 -0.95
N GLY A 56 15.93 20.83 0.36
CA GLY A 56 16.16 21.88 1.37
C GLY A 56 14.93 22.36 2.17
N LYS A 57 13.71 21.88 1.90
CA LYS A 57 12.53 22.18 2.74
C LYS A 57 12.15 20.98 3.62
N GLN A 58 11.95 21.23 4.91
CA GLN A 58 11.40 20.27 5.86
C GLN A 58 10.00 19.86 5.38
N MET A 59 9.92 18.68 4.77
CA MET A 59 8.68 18.19 4.20
C MET A 59 7.75 17.81 5.36
N ASN A 60 6.78 18.66 5.66
CA ASN A 60 5.61 18.22 6.42
C ASN A 60 4.91 17.16 5.56
N LYS A 61 5.16 15.88 5.87
CA LYS A 61 4.51 14.70 5.29
C LYS A 61 3.01 14.69 5.60
N LYS A 62 2.29 15.72 5.19
CA LYS A 62 0.84 15.71 5.11
C LYS A 62 0.53 14.95 3.83
N ILE A 63 0.43 13.63 3.97
CA ILE A 63 -0.25 12.82 2.96
C ILE A 63 -1.65 13.42 2.89
N ASN A 64 -1.96 14.05 1.76
CA ASN A 64 -3.22 14.78 1.55
C ASN A 64 -4.36 13.78 1.31
N TYR A 65 -4.51 12.83 2.23
CA TYR A 65 -5.56 11.84 2.21
C TYR A 65 -6.79 12.46 2.86
N SER A 66 -7.72 12.93 2.02
CA SER A 66 -9.03 13.45 2.45
C SER A 66 -10.04 12.36 2.79
N GLY A 67 -9.65 11.08 2.72
CA GLY A 67 -10.51 9.95 3.05
C GLY A 67 -10.53 9.62 4.55
N SER A 68 -11.48 8.78 4.96
CA SER A 68 -11.63 8.37 6.35
C SER A 68 -10.59 7.34 6.78
N VAL A 69 -10.23 7.34 8.07
CA VAL A 69 -9.37 6.31 8.68
C VAL A 69 -9.93 4.90 8.47
N GLU A 70 -11.26 4.76 8.39
CA GLU A 70 -11.94 3.49 8.08
C GLU A 70 -11.61 2.95 6.69
N GLU A 71 -11.58 3.82 5.66
CA GLU A 71 -11.21 3.43 4.30
C GLU A 71 -9.76 2.92 4.24
N LEU A 72 -8.86 3.57 4.98
CA LEU A 72 -7.48 3.10 5.14
C LEU A 72 -7.41 1.74 5.86
N SER A 73 -8.21 1.56 6.91
CA SER A 73 -8.27 0.29 7.64
C SER A 73 -8.80 -0.84 6.75
N GLN A 74 -9.80 -0.57 5.93
CA GLN A 74 -10.31 -1.51 4.94
C GLN A 74 -9.25 -1.85 3.87
N LEU A 75 -8.52 -0.85 3.36
CA LEU A 75 -7.42 -1.04 2.42
C LEU A 75 -6.31 -1.93 3.00
N VAL A 76 -5.87 -1.66 4.23
CA VAL A 76 -4.88 -2.50 4.94
C VAL A 76 -5.40 -3.92 5.07
N SER A 77 -6.67 -4.10 5.42
CA SER A 77 -7.28 -5.42 5.61
C SER A 77 -7.36 -6.21 4.31
N ARG A 78 -7.76 -5.56 3.20
CA ARG A 78 -7.77 -6.17 1.86
C ARG A 78 -6.38 -6.56 1.39
N LEU A 79 -5.38 -5.68 1.56
CA LEU A 79 -3.98 -5.98 1.25
C LEU A 79 -3.43 -7.14 2.09
N LYS A 80 -3.76 -7.20 3.38
CA LYS A 80 -3.37 -8.33 4.25
C LYS A 80 -3.99 -9.64 3.76
N THR A 81 -5.28 -9.63 3.40
CA THR A 81 -5.97 -10.80 2.87
C THR A 81 -5.34 -11.26 1.57
N LEU A 82 -5.06 -10.35 0.64
CA LEU A 82 -4.37 -10.64 -0.61
C LEU A 82 -2.98 -11.24 -0.35
N ASN A 83 -2.17 -10.62 0.53
CA ASN A 83 -0.86 -11.13 0.91
C ASN A 83 -0.94 -12.53 1.54
N LYS A 84 -1.95 -12.79 2.37
CA LYS A 84 -2.18 -14.12 2.95
C LYS A 84 -2.53 -15.15 1.86
N LYS A 85 -3.41 -14.81 0.93
CA LYS A 85 -3.78 -15.68 -0.20
C LYS A 85 -2.58 -16.00 -1.09
N VAL A 86 -1.82 -14.98 -1.51
CA VAL A 86 -0.58 -15.15 -2.29
C VAL A 86 0.40 -16.06 -1.56
N ASN A 87 0.57 -15.88 -0.25
CA ASN A 87 1.47 -16.73 0.54
C ASN A 87 0.97 -18.17 0.62
N ILE A 88 -0.34 -18.41 0.82
CA ILE A 88 -0.92 -19.76 0.84
C ILE A 88 -0.75 -20.47 -0.51
N THR A 89 -1.03 -19.77 -1.62
CA THR A 89 -0.87 -20.33 -2.97
C THR A 89 0.58 -20.71 -3.25
N HIS A 90 1.55 -19.97 -2.71
CA HIS A 90 2.97 -20.28 -2.84
C HIS A 90 3.43 -21.51 -2.01
N VAL A 91 2.76 -21.87 -0.91
CA VAL A 91 3.13 -23.09 -0.14
C VAL A 91 2.66 -24.37 -0.84
N HIS A 92 1.72 -24.26 -1.79
CA HIS A 92 1.12 -25.42 -2.45
C HIS A 92 1.84 -25.86 -3.74
N HIS A 93 3.00 -25.27 -4.07
CA HIS A 93 3.77 -25.58 -5.27
C HIS A 93 5.15 -26.15 -4.93
#